data_AF-A0A8T4VSH6-F1
#
_entry.id   AF-A0A8T4VSH6-F1
#
_cell.length_a   1.000
_cell.length_b   1.000
_cell.length_c   1.000
_cell.angle_alpha   90.00
_cell.angle_beta   90.00
_cell.angle_gamma   90.00
#
_symmetry.space_group_name_H-M   'P 1'
#
loop_
_entity.id
_entity.type
_entity.pdbx_description
1 polymer ?
#
loop_
_entity_poly.entity_id
_entity_poly.type
_entity_poly.pdbx_seq_one_letter_code
_entity_poly.pdbx_strand_id
1 'polypeptide(L)'
;MARICDICGEENPDDADICEACGAPLDGPSIADRMASAKVLVAIFMAALLVIAAIIIAPILYEGNGGGNGGPDSDNDGMPDDWEDANGLDPDDPGDRNEDPDGDGLTNYEEYQLGTDPKNPDTDGDGVNDGLDLIPLKDAGIRIRIDRIRVKDVVDGFWPFQQPTGQIFCKIYVDGVIVTDRLPATAEELEIDTPYEVNWSVTTNVSDDRSHVVRIEVYDEDPAGREEQLDVDGKDSNKDRDGFAYVVEYYLGTGDVGRFQTGTSDGSDDGNSGFQDDKDVEITYTITTVDMRSL
;
A
#
# COMPACT_ATOMS: atom_id res chain seq x y z
N MET A 1 -16.42 -18.33 -38.05
CA MET A 1 -15.05 -18.72 -38.40
C MET A 1 -14.75 -19.96 -37.56
N ALA A 2 -14.32 -21.05 -38.19
CA ALA A 2 -14.05 -22.31 -37.49
C ALA A 2 -13.04 -22.09 -36.35
N ARG A 3 -13.28 -22.74 -35.21
CA ARG A 3 -12.41 -22.66 -34.03
C ARG A 3 -11.34 -23.73 -34.11
N ILE A 4 -10.08 -23.35 -33.97
CA ILE A 4 -8.96 -24.31 -33.98
C ILE A 4 -8.61 -24.66 -32.54
N CYS A 5 -8.49 -25.95 -32.24
CA CYS A 5 -8.09 -26.41 -30.91
C CYS A 5 -6.60 -26.17 -30.67
N ASP A 6 -6.25 -25.36 -29.66
CA ASP A 6 -4.85 -25.08 -29.30
C ASP A 6 -4.03 -26.30 -28.85
N ILE A 7 -4.70 -27.40 -28.48
CA ILE A 7 -4.04 -28.61 -27.98
C ILE A 7 -3.71 -29.59 -29.11
N CYS A 8 -4.63 -29.78 -30.07
CA CYS A 8 -4.48 -30.79 -31.11
C CYS A 8 -4.48 -30.25 -32.55
N GLY A 9 -4.80 -28.96 -32.73
CA GLY A 9 -4.82 -28.28 -34.02
C GLY A 9 -6.04 -28.57 -34.90
N GLU A 10 -7.01 -29.35 -34.41
CA GLU A 10 -8.20 -29.71 -35.18
C GLU A 10 -9.19 -28.54 -35.29
N GLU A 11 -9.80 -28.38 -36.47
CA GLU A 11 -10.88 -27.43 -36.71
C GLU A 11 -12.20 -27.96 -36.13
N ASN A 12 -12.89 -27.11 -35.40
CA ASN A 12 -14.18 -27.40 -34.77
C ASN A 12 -15.24 -26.38 -35.22
N PRO A 13 -16.53 -26.76 -35.16
CA PRO A 13 -17.64 -25.84 -35.43
C PRO A 13 -17.55 -24.55 -34.61
N ASP A 14 -18.06 -23.46 -35.18
CA ASP A 14 -18.00 -22.12 -34.58
C ASP A 14 -18.67 -22.05 -33.19
N ASP A 15 -19.63 -22.94 -32.92
CA ASP A 15 -20.44 -23.03 -31.70
C ASP A 15 -19.98 -24.14 -30.72
N ALA A 16 -18.85 -24.79 -30.98
CA ALA A 16 -18.37 -25.88 -30.14
C ALA A 16 -17.62 -25.39 -28.89
N ASP A 17 -18.11 -25.72 -27.69
CA ASP A 17 -17.46 -25.40 -26.41
C ASP A 17 -16.25 -26.32 -26.10
N ILE A 18 -16.24 -27.52 -26.69
CA ILE A 18 -15.22 -28.56 -26.48
C ILE A 18 -14.76 -29.14 -27.82
N CYS A 19 -13.48 -29.50 -27.91
CA CYS A 19 -12.89 -30.10 -29.10
C CYS A 19 -13.41 -31.52 -29.29
N GLU A 20 -13.98 -31.82 -30.46
CA GLU A 20 -14.54 -33.14 -30.76
C GLU A 20 -13.47 -34.24 -30.81
N ALA A 21 -12.23 -33.90 -31.15
CA ALA A 21 -11.14 -34.86 -31.30
C ALA A 21 -10.48 -35.25 -29.97
N CYS A 22 -10.28 -34.29 -29.05
CA CYS A 22 -9.51 -34.53 -27.82
C CYS A 22 -10.27 -34.19 -26.52
N GLY A 23 -11.47 -33.63 -26.60
CA GLY A 23 -12.30 -33.27 -25.45
C GLY A 23 -11.78 -32.07 -24.65
N ALA A 24 -10.77 -31.35 -25.16
CA ALA A 24 -10.26 -30.14 -24.50
C ALA A 24 -11.28 -28.99 -24.63
N PRO A 25 -11.45 -28.14 -23.60
CA PRO A 25 -12.20 -26.90 -23.73
C PRO A 25 -11.58 -26.03 -24.82
N LEU A 26 -12.43 -25.49 -25.70
CA LEU A 26 -12.01 -24.57 -26.75
C LEU A 26 -12.05 -23.11 -26.26
N ASP A 27 -12.82 -22.81 -25.19
CA ASP A 27 -12.79 -21.54 -24.46
C ASP A 27 -12.19 -21.77 -23.06
N GLY A 28 -10.89 -21.50 -22.94
CA GLY A 28 -10.16 -21.57 -21.68
C GLY A 28 -8.78 -20.93 -21.82
N PRO A 29 -8.14 -20.55 -20.70
CA PRO A 29 -6.81 -19.95 -20.74
C PRO A 29 -5.86 -20.88 -21.51
N SER A 30 -5.14 -20.30 -22.48
CA SER A 30 -4.26 -21.04 -23.38
C SER A 30 -3.20 -21.82 -22.58
N ILE A 31 -2.54 -22.81 -23.20
CA ILE A 31 -1.43 -23.51 -22.54
C ILE A 31 -0.36 -22.50 -22.08
N ALA A 32 -0.15 -21.40 -22.83
CA ALA A 32 0.76 -20.33 -22.43
C ALA A 32 0.31 -19.62 -21.15
N ASP A 33 -0.98 -19.35 -20.98
CA ASP A 33 -1.54 -18.74 -19.77
C ASP A 33 -1.45 -19.68 -18.56
N ARG A 34 -1.69 -20.99 -18.77
CA ARG A 34 -1.53 -22.01 -17.72
C ARG A 34 -0.06 -22.20 -17.32
N MET A 35 0.87 -22.07 -18.28
CA MET A 35 2.31 -22.06 -18.01
C MET A 35 2.76 -20.77 -17.32
N ALA A 36 2.11 -19.63 -17.59
CA ALA A 36 2.35 -18.38 -16.86
C ALA A 36 1.91 -18.52 -15.39
N SER A 37 0.71 -19.06 -15.12
CA SER A 37 0.27 -19.37 -13.74
C SER A 37 1.16 -20.41 -13.05
N ALA A 38 1.64 -21.42 -13.77
CA ALA A 38 2.58 -22.40 -13.21
C ALA A 38 3.94 -21.75 -12.87
N LYS A 39 4.44 -20.82 -13.70
CA LYS A 39 5.64 -20.03 -13.40
C LYS A 39 5.44 -19.12 -12.20
N VAL A 40 4.24 -18.53 -12.04
CA VAL A 40 3.88 -17.74 -10.85
C VAL A 40 3.89 -18.63 -9.61
N LEU A 41 3.30 -19.84 -9.65
CA LEU A 41 3.34 -20.77 -8.52
C LEU A 41 4.75 -21.24 -8.17
N VAL A 42 5.59 -21.50 -9.18
CA VAL A 42 7.01 -21.85 -8.97
C VAL A 42 7.79 -20.66 -8.44
N ALA A 43 7.52 -19.44 -8.89
CA ALA A 43 8.14 -18.23 -8.37
C ALA A 43 7.73 -17.96 -6.92
N ILE A 44 6.45 -18.15 -6.57
CA ILE A 44 5.95 -18.06 -5.19
C ILE A 44 6.61 -19.14 -4.32
N PHE A 45 6.70 -20.38 -4.80
CA PHE A 45 7.35 -21.47 -4.07
C PHE A 45 8.87 -21.21 -3.89
N MET A 46 9.54 -20.69 -4.90
CA MET A 46 10.96 -20.31 -4.81
C MET A 46 11.16 -19.09 -3.90
N ALA A 47 10.27 -18.10 -3.92
CA ALA A 47 10.30 -16.97 -3.00
C ALA A 47 10.05 -17.43 -1.55
N ALA A 48 9.07 -18.31 -1.33
CA ALA A 48 8.83 -18.92 -0.02
C ALA A 48 10.03 -19.74 0.45
N LEU A 49 10.68 -20.51 -0.43
CA LEU A 49 11.92 -21.21 -0.10
C LEU A 49 13.09 -20.26 0.19
N LEU A 50 13.18 -19.12 -0.51
CA LEU A 50 14.19 -18.10 -0.23
C LEU A 50 13.92 -17.37 1.08
N VAL A 51 12.65 -17.13 1.44
CA VAL A 51 12.23 -16.56 2.73
C VAL A 51 12.49 -17.55 3.86
N ILE A 52 12.11 -18.82 3.70
CA ILE A 52 12.42 -19.88 4.67
C ILE A 52 13.93 -20.07 4.79
N ALA A 53 14.66 -20.05 3.67
CA ALA A 53 16.12 -20.06 3.69
C ALA A 53 16.67 -18.82 4.37
N ALA A 54 16.12 -17.61 4.17
CA ALA A 54 16.52 -16.41 4.89
C ALA A 54 16.21 -16.52 6.38
N ILE A 55 15.07 -17.06 6.81
CA ILE A 55 14.74 -17.28 8.24
C ILE A 55 15.68 -18.31 8.89
N ILE A 56 16.08 -19.35 8.15
CA ILE A 56 16.98 -20.40 8.68
C ILE A 56 18.45 -19.95 8.61
N ILE A 57 18.84 -19.25 7.53
CA ILE A 57 20.22 -18.85 7.25
C ILE A 57 20.54 -17.49 7.88
N ALA A 58 19.59 -16.57 8.05
CA ALA A 58 19.83 -15.28 8.69
C ALA A 58 20.39 -15.47 10.10
N PRO A 59 19.83 -16.31 11.00
CA PRO A 59 20.45 -16.60 12.29
C PRO A 59 21.87 -17.16 12.15
N ILE A 60 22.11 -18.05 11.18
CA ILE A 60 23.42 -18.70 10.93
C ILE A 60 24.45 -17.72 10.35
N LEU A 61 24.02 -16.74 9.55
CA LEU A 61 24.87 -15.67 9.02
C LEU A 61 25.01 -14.50 10.00
N TYR A 62 24.03 -14.31 10.91
CA TYR A 62 24.06 -13.34 12.02
C TYR A 62 24.84 -13.84 13.24
N GLU A 63 25.42 -15.04 13.23
CA GLU A 63 26.46 -15.43 14.20
C GLU A 63 27.76 -14.61 14.06
N GLY A 64 27.78 -13.56 13.22
CA GLY A 64 28.96 -12.78 12.90
C GLY A 64 29.01 -11.34 13.39
N ASN A 65 27.92 -10.74 13.91
CA ASN A 65 27.97 -9.34 14.37
C ASN A 65 26.78 -8.89 15.24
N GLY A 66 26.43 -9.64 16.30
CA GLY A 66 25.68 -9.08 17.42
C GLY A 66 26.60 -8.13 18.20
N GLY A 67 26.41 -6.83 17.99
CA GLY A 67 27.21 -5.77 18.59
C GLY A 67 26.92 -5.58 20.08
N GLY A 68 27.41 -6.49 20.92
CA GLY A 68 27.56 -6.27 22.36
C GLY A 68 29.03 -6.38 22.72
N ASN A 69 29.67 -5.28 23.07
CA ASN A 69 30.91 -5.36 23.85
C ASN A 69 30.52 -6.04 25.18
N GLY A 70 30.83 -7.34 25.32
CA GLY A 70 30.44 -8.15 26.47
C GLY A 70 30.76 -7.46 27.79
N GLY A 71 29.72 -6.92 28.42
CA GLY A 71 29.72 -6.53 29.82
C GLY A 71 29.71 -7.77 30.70
N PRO A 72 29.66 -7.59 32.03
CA PRO A 72 29.27 -8.66 32.94
C PRO A 72 27.92 -9.28 32.51
N ASP A 73 27.77 -10.57 32.79
CA ASP A 73 26.57 -11.40 32.62
C ASP A 73 26.56 -12.28 33.89
N SER A 74 25.89 -11.78 34.92
CA SER A 74 26.02 -12.20 36.31
C SER A 74 25.37 -13.57 36.55
N ASP A 75 24.27 -13.85 35.87
CA ASP A 75 23.55 -15.12 35.95
C ASP A 75 23.91 -16.12 34.82
N ASN A 76 24.71 -15.69 33.84
CA ASN A 76 25.17 -16.46 32.68
C ASN A 76 24.03 -16.90 31.77
N ASP A 77 22.98 -16.08 31.68
CA ASP A 77 21.86 -16.34 30.80
C ASP A 77 22.11 -15.82 29.37
N GLY A 78 23.19 -15.08 29.11
CA GLY A 78 23.56 -14.59 27.78
C GLY A 78 23.02 -13.21 27.42
N MET A 79 22.32 -12.53 28.32
CA MET A 79 22.06 -11.09 28.30
C MET A 79 23.12 -10.38 29.19
N PRO A 80 23.61 -9.18 28.81
CA PRO A 80 24.53 -8.44 29.68
C PRO A 80 23.79 -7.66 30.79
N ASP A 81 24.38 -7.61 31.99
CA ASP A 81 23.81 -6.91 33.16
C ASP A 81 23.38 -5.47 32.84
N ASP A 82 24.20 -4.73 32.08
CA ASP A 82 23.93 -3.34 31.71
C ASP A 82 22.68 -3.20 30.81
N TRP A 83 22.40 -4.21 29.96
CA TRP A 83 21.20 -4.24 29.10
C TRP A 83 19.97 -4.63 29.92
N GLU A 84 20.10 -5.62 30.80
CA GLU A 84 19.04 -6.04 31.70
C GLU A 84 18.61 -4.90 32.64
N ASP A 85 19.57 -4.22 33.27
CA ASP A 85 19.32 -3.03 34.10
C ASP A 85 18.62 -1.91 33.31
N ALA A 86 19.06 -1.66 32.07
CA ALA A 86 18.48 -0.61 31.21
C ALA A 86 17.03 -0.91 30.83
N ASN A 87 16.71 -2.19 30.66
CA ASN A 87 15.38 -2.67 30.35
C ASN A 87 14.59 -3.09 31.59
N GLY A 88 15.14 -2.91 32.79
CA GLY A 88 14.52 -3.20 34.08
C GLY A 88 14.13 -4.66 34.29
N LEU A 89 15.05 -5.54 33.89
CA LEU A 89 15.14 -6.98 34.19
C LEU A 89 16.06 -7.20 35.42
N ASP A 90 16.24 -8.45 35.87
CA ASP A 90 17.07 -8.79 37.04
C ASP A 90 18.36 -9.53 36.62
N PRO A 91 19.55 -8.86 36.62
CA PRO A 91 20.82 -9.48 36.22
C PRO A 91 21.27 -10.73 37.01
N ASP A 92 20.57 -11.03 38.10
CA ASP A 92 20.82 -12.21 38.95
C ASP A 92 19.77 -13.34 38.73
N ASP A 93 18.76 -13.17 37.85
CA ASP A 93 17.68 -14.15 37.59
C ASP A 93 17.68 -14.72 36.16
N PRO A 94 18.30 -15.90 35.91
CA PRO A 94 18.44 -16.46 34.57
C PRO A 94 17.13 -16.99 33.98
N GLY A 95 16.04 -16.92 34.76
CA GLY A 95 14.70 -17.27 34.30
C GLY A 95 14.08 -16.19 33.43
N ASP A 96 14.39 -14.92 33.69
CA ASP A 96 13.68 -13.78 33.11
C ASP A 96 13.99 -13.61 31.62
N ARG A 97 15.13 -14.10 31.12
CA ARG A 97 15.42 -14.24 29.67
C ARG A 97 14.29 -14.88 28.86
N ASN A 98 13.52 -15.78 29.47
CA ASN A 98 12.43 -16.50 28.80
C ASN A 98 11.05 -15.88 29.05
N GLU A 99 10.97 -14.77 29.77
CA GLU A 99 9.74 -14.01 29.94
C GLU A 99 9.47 -13.16 28.69
N ASP A 100 8.20 -12.80 28.55
CA ASP A 100 7.62 -11.99 27.47
C ASP A 100 6.76 -10.92 28.19
N PRO A 101 7.38 -9.83 28.68
CA PRO A 101 6.71 -8.90 29.59
C PRO A 101 5.63 -8.05 28.92
N ASP A 102 5.74 -7.80 27.62
CA ASP A 102 4.78 -6.99 26.84
C ASP A 102 3.78 -7.82 26.03
N GLY A 103 4.00 -9.14 25.91
CA GLY A 103 3.05 -10.10 25.36
C GLY A 103 3.03 -10.11 23.83
N ASP A 104 4.11 -9.71 23.19
CA ASP A 104 4.22 -9.57 21.75
C ASP A 104 4.63 -10.88 21.04
N GLY A 105 5.14 -11.84 21.82
CA GLY A 105 5.56 -13.16 21.38
C GLY A 105 7.07 -13.37 21.27
N LEU A 106 7.88 -12.36 21.59
CA LEU A 106 9.32 -12.46 21.77
C LEU A 106 9.66 -12.62 23.24
N THR A 107 10.70 -13.41 23.50
CA THR A 107 11.32 -13.45 24.84
C THR A 107 12.31 -12.30 25.02
N ASN A 108 12.55 -11.87 26.26
CA ASN A 108 13.57 -10.85 26.58
C ASN A 108 14.91 -11.08 25.86
N TYR A 109 15.35 -12.34 25.75
CA TYR A 109 16.56 -12.66 25.01
C TYR A 109 16.44 -12.48 23.49
N GLU A 110 15.33 -12.87 22.89
CA GLU A 110 15.09 -12.64 21.46
C GLU A 110 15.05 -11.16 21.15
N GLU A 111 14.45 -10.37 22.02
CA GLU A 111 14.44 -8.91 21.92
C GLU A 111 15.82 -8.29 22.08
N TYR A 112 16.63 -8.80 23.01
CA TYR A 112 18.05 -8.43 23.09
C TYR A 112 18.79 -8.75 21.77
N GLN A 113 18.53 -9.88 21.14
CA GLN A 113 19.15 -10.25 19.86
C GLN A 113 18.67 -9.37 18.69
N LEU A 114 17.39 -8.97 18.70
CA LEU A 114 16.77 -8.17 17.65
C LEU A 114 16.99 -6.67 17.85
N GLY A 115 17.26 -6.23 19.08
CA GLY A 115 17.39 -4.83 19.48
C GLY A 115 16.07 -4.12 19.77
N THR A 116 15.00 -4.88 20.00
CA THR A 116 13.65 -4.38 20.36
C THR A 116 13.54 -4.07 21.85
N ASP A 117 12.45 -3.42 22.27
CA ASP A 117 12.22 -3.00 23.65
C ASP A 117 11.29 -4.00 24.38
N PRO A 118 11.78 -4.74 25.40
CA PRO A 118 11.02 -5.79 26.10
C PRO A 118 9.84 -5.35 26.94
N LYS A 119 9.49 -4.07 26.83
CA LYS A 119 8.34 -3.46 27.49
C LYS A 119 7.42 -2.75 26.50
N ASN A 120 7.71 -2.87 25.21
CA ASN A 120 6.96 -2.23 24.15
C ASN A 120 6.70 -3.22 23.03
N PRO A 121 5.46 -3.73 22.88
CA PRO A 121 5.17 -4.83 21.97
C PRO A 121 5.28 -4.47 20.48
N ASP A 122 5.59 -3.21 20.15
CA ASP A 122 5.70 -2.61 18.81
C ASP A 122 6.77 -1.50 18.89
N THR A 123 8.04 -1.89 18.73
CA THR A 123 9.21 -1.05 19.02
C THR A 123 9.29 0.17 18.12
N ASP A 124 8.93 0.04 16.85
CA ASP A 124 9.04 1.13 15.89
C ASP A 124 7.71 1.87 15.64
N GLY A 125 6.60 1.36 16.18
CA GLY A 125 5.32 2.05 16.26
C GLY A 125 4.53 2.06 14.96
N ASP A 126 4.81 1.12 14.05
CA ASP A 126 4.13 0.98 12.75
C ASP A 126 2.75 0.29 12.86
N GLY A 127 2.45 -0.29 14.03
CA GLY A 127 1.21 -0.99 14.35
C GLY A 127 1.28 -2.52 14.21
N VAL A 128 2.45 -3.10 13.94
CA VAL A 128 2.72 -4.54 13.95
C VAL A 128 3.58 -4.88 15.15
N ASN A 129 3.18 -5.92 15.89
CA ASN A 129 3.96 -6.33 17.06
C ASN A 129 5.34 -6.87 16.64
N ASP A 130 6.39 -6.65 17.43
CA ASP A 130 7.76 -7.04 17.05
C ASP A 130 7.90 -8.54 16.77
N GLY A 131 7.21 -9.39 17.56
CA GLY A 131 7.15 -10.83 17.35
C GLY A 131 6.47 -11.29 16.05
N LEU A 132 5.75 -10.40 15.37
CA LEU A 132 5.14 -10.63 14.05
C LEU A 132 5.77 -9.78 12.94
N ASP A 133 6.53 -8.75 13.29
CA ASP A 133 7.13 -7.83 12.34
C ASP A 133 8.43 -8.40 11.75
N LEU A 134 8.57 -8.27 10.43
CA LEU A 134 9.79 -8.63 9.71
C LEU A 134 10.89 -7.57 9.86
N ILE A 135 10.55 -6.34 10.23
CA ILE A 135 11.49 -5.21 10.33
C ILE A 135 11.19 -4.30 11.56
N PRO A 136 11.21 -4.85 12.80
CA PRO A 136 10.73 -4.21 14.05
C PRO A 136 11.52 -2.98 14.54
N LEU A 137 12.49 -2.50 13.76
CA LEU A 137 13.34 -1.37 14.10
C LEU A 137 13.26 -0.23 13.07
N LYS A 138 12.39 -0.31 12.07
CA LYS A 138 12.33 0.65 10.97
C LYS A 138 10.91 1.17 10.74
N ASP A 139 10.65 2.24 11.46
CA ASP A 139 9.45 3.06 11.26
C ASP A 139 9.41 3.77 9.88
N ALA A 140 8.76 3.15 8.89
CA ALA A 140 8.60 3.68 7.54
C ALA A 140 7.19 4.23 7.31
N GLY A 141 7.11 5.45 6.80
CA GLY A 141 5.85 6.07 6.43
C GLY A 141 5.70 6.22 4.93
N ILE A 142 4.50 6.62 4.49
CA ILE A 142 4.29 7.10 3.12
C ILE A 142 3.82 8.55 3.13
N ARG A 143 4.43 9.35 2.27
CA ARG A 143 3.96 10.69 1.91
C ARG A 143 3.23 10.62 0.57
N ILE A 144 1.95 10.93 0.60
CA ILE A 144 1.10 11.06 -0.59
C ILE A 144 1.04 12.54 -0.94
N ARG A 145 1.47 12.91 -2.14
CA ARG A 145 1.39 14.26 -2.68
C ARG A 145 0.55 14.28 -3.95
N ILE A 146 -0.42 15.18 -4.01
CA ILE A 146 -1.08 15.57 -5.25
C ILE A 146 -0.25 16.70 -5.84
N ASP A 147 0.42 16.44 -6.95
CA ASP A 147 1.31 17.39 -7.61
C ASP A 147 0.50 18.43 -8.38
N ARG A 148 -0.44 17.95 -9.23
CA ARG A 148 -1.23 18.77 -10.15
C ARG A 148 -2.67 18.31 -10.19
N ILE A 149 -3.60 19.25 -10.38
CA ILE A 149 -5.04 18.98 -10.60
C ILE A 149 -5.55 19.79 -11.79
N ARG A 150 -6.47 19.23 -12.57
CA ARG A 150 -7.30 19.94 -13.56
C ARG A 150 -8.73 19.39 -13.47
N VAL A 151 -9.65 20.20 -12.97
CA VAL A 151 -11.09 19.90 -13.02
C VAL A 151 -11.56 20.15 -14.44
N LYS A 152 -12.13 19.15 -15.11
CA LYS A 152 -12.49 19.28 -16.53
C LYS A 152 -13.90 19.80 -16.71
N ASP A 153 -14.82 19.38 -15.84
CA ASP A 153 -16.23 19.70 -15.96
C ASP A 153 -16.68 20.79 -15.00
N VAL A 154 -17.77 21.45 -15.38
CA VAL A 154 -18.44 22.40 -14.48
C VAL A 154 -19.03 21.61 -13.31
N VAL A 155 -18.46 21.83 -12.13
CA VAL A 155 -18.93 21.23 -10.87
C VAL A 155 -20.03 22.05 -10.21
N ASP A 156 -20.07 23.36 -10.49
CA ASP A 156 -20.90 24.29 -9.73
C ASP A 156 -21.87 25.13 -10.58
N GLY A 157 -23.04 25.41 -10.01
CA GLY A 157 -24.09 26.23 -10.61
C GLY A 157 -25.09 25.44 -11.47
N PHE A 158 -25.96 26.16 -12.18
CA PHE A 158 -27.00 25.55 -13.03
C PHE A 158 -27.14 26.34 -14.31
N TRP A 159 -27.40 25.72 -15.45
CA TRP A 159 -27.57 26.45 -16.70
C TRP A 159 -28.73 27.46 -16.62
N PRO A 160 -28.53 28.75 -16.99
CA PRO A 160 -27.37 29.34 -17.67
C PRO A 160 -26.33 30.03 -16.75
N PHE A 161 -26.43 29.86 -15.43
CA PHE A 161 -25.57 30.44 -14.39
C PHE A 161 -24.60 29.41 -13.81
N GLN A 162 -23.62 29.01 -14.62
CA GLN A 162 -22.52 28.13 -14.20
C GLN A 162 -21.43 28.95 -13.50
N GLN A 163 -20.78 28.36 -12.49
CA GLN A 163 -19.58 28.97 -11.91
C GLN A 163 -18.35 28.58 -12.75
N PRO A 164 -17.40 29.52 -12.95
CA PRO A 164 -16.15 29.23 -13.66
C PRO A 164 -15.12 28.53 -12.77
N THR A 165 -15.42 28.34 -11.49
CA THR A 165 -14.55 27.77 -10.46
C THR A 165 -15.30 26.74 -9.62
N GLY A 166 -14.56 25.88 -8.93
CA GLY A 166 -15.04 24.95 -7.89
C GLY A 166 -14.10 24.94 -6.68
N GLN A 167 -14.60 24.52 -5.52
CA GLN A 167 -13.82 24.40 -4.28
C GLN A 167 -13.34 22.97 -4.09
N ILE A 168 -12.08 22.71 -4.46
CA ILE A 168 -11.55 21.36 -4.62
C ILE A 168 -10.74 20.91 -3.42
N PHE A 169 -10.94 19.66 -3.02
CA PHE A 169 -10.13 18.97 -2.03
C PHE A 169 -10.11 17.46 -2.27
N CYS A 170 -9.18 16.75 -1.62
CA CYS A 170 -9.07 15.31 -1.69
C CYS A 170 -9.35 14.65 -0.33
N LYS A 171 -9.85 13.42 -0.38
CA LYS A 171 -9.81 12.46 0.73
C LYS A 171 -8.82 11.36 0.38
N ILE A 172 -7.96 11.00 1.33
CA ILE A 172 -6.91 9.99 1.13
C ILE A 172 -7.13 8.87 2.12
N TYR A 173 -7.10 7.64 1.61
CA TYR A 173 -7.17 6.43 2.41
C TYR A 173 -5.95 5.56 2.14
N VAL A 174 -5.51 4.85 3.17
CA VAL A 174 -4.44 3.86 3.09
C VAL A 174 -4.96 2.59 3.74
N ASP A 175 -4.89 1.47 3.03
CA ASP A 175 -5.43 0.18 3.45
C ASP A 175 -6.91 0.25 3.91
N GLY A 176 -7.68 1.14 3.28
CA GLY A 176 -9.09 1.38 3.59
C GLY A 176 -9.35 2.28 4.81
N VAL A 177 -8.32 2.72 5.53
CA VAL A 177 -8.41 3.66 6.65
C VAL A 177 -8.23 5.09 6.14
N ILE A 178 -9.08 6.01 6.60
CA ILE A 178 -8.96 7.42 6.23
C ILE A 178 -7.73 8.06 6.89
N VAL A 179 -6.83 8.59 6.07
CA VAL A 179 -5.63 9.30 6.52
C VAL A 179 -5.90 10.80 6.61
N THR A 180 -6.64 11.34 5.65
CA THR A 180 -7.18 12.70 5.71
C THR A 180 -8.51 12.76 4.98
N ASP A 181 -9.48 13.41 5.60
CA ASP A 181 -10.79 13.70 5.04
C ASP A 181 -10.85 15.04 4.30
N ARG A 182 -9.74 15.80 4.32
CA ARG A 182 -9.67 17.11 3.69
C ARG A 182 -8.22 17.54 3.41
N LEU A 183 -7.81 17.41 2.14
CA LEU A 183 -6.51 17.80 1.64
C LEU A 183 -6.66 18.73 0.40
N PRO A 184 -6.37 20.03 0.50
CA PRO A 184 -5.84 20.75 1.66
C PRO A 184 -6.90 20.94 2.75
N ALA A 185 -6.48 21.38 3.95
CA ALA A 185 -7.37 21.54 5.11
C ALA A 185 -8.55 22.51 4.85
N THR A 186 -8.37 23.45 3.93
CA THR A 186 -9.43 24.29 3.37
C THR A 186 -9.48 24.01 1.88
N ALA A 187 -10.66 23.74 1.31
CA ALA A 187 -10.80 23.52 -0.12
C ALA A 187 -10.25 24.72 -0.92
N GLU A 188 -9.60 24.43 -2.04
CA GLU A 188 -8.96 25.45 -2.88
C GLU A 188 -9.87 25.79 -4.07
N GLU A 189 -10.08 27.08 -4.32
CA GLU A 189 -10.89 27.52 -5.46
C GLU A 189 -10.06 27.44 -6.76
N LEU A 190 -10.44 26.53 -7.66
CA LEU A 190 -9.73 26.26 -8.92
C LEU A 190 -10.62 26.60 -10.12
N GLU A 191 -10.04 27.21 -11.17
CA GLU A 191 -10.75 27.43 -12.44
C GLU A 191 -10.97 26.12 -13.19
N ILE A 192 -12.17 25.95 -13.74
CA ILE A 192 -12.52 24.80 -14.57
C ILE A 192 -11.70 24.82 -15.86
N ASP A 193 -11.28 23.64 -16.30
CA ASP A 193 -10.45 23.36 -17.47
C ASP A 193 -9.02 23.94 -17.42
N THR A 194 -8.56 24.37 -16.24
CA THR A 194 -7.21 24.93 -16.04
C THR A 194 -6.38 24.00 -15.13
N PRO A 195 -5.15 23.60 -15.55
CA PRO A 195 -4.27 22.80 -14.69
C PRO A 195 -3.51 23.66 -13.66
N TYR A 196 -3.50 23.21 -12.40
CA TYR A 196 -2.83 23.86 -11.27
C TYR A 196 -1.79 22.94 -10.61
N GLU A 197 -0.59 23.47 -10.32
CA GLU A 197 0.44 22.81 -9.52
C GLU A 197 0.15 23.04 -8.02
N VAL A 198 -0.59 22.12 -7.42
CA VAL A 198 -1.17 22.28 -6.08
C VAL A 198 -0.23 21.83 -4.95
N ASN A 199 0.58 20.79 -5.19
CA ASN A 199 1.54 20.25 -4.22
C ASN A 199 0.96 19.89 -2.84
N TRP A 200 -0.33 19.58 -2.74
CA TRP A 200 -0.95 19.19 -1.47
C TRP A 200 -0.41 17.84 -1.03
N SER A 201 -0.08 17.68 0.26
CA SER A 201 0.44 16.40 0.74
C SER A 201 -0.01 16.04 2.14
N VAL A 202 -0.02 14.74 2.40
CA VAL A 202 -0.24 14.14 3.72
C VAL A 202 0.81 13.06 3.93
N THR A 203 1.23 12.86 5.17
CA THR A 203 2.17 11.80 5.57
C THR A 203 1.50 10.96 6.65
N THR A 204 1.61 9.64 6.55
CA THR A 204 1.08 8.71 7.55
C THR A 204 2.09 7.62 7.84
N ASN A 205 2.07 7.14 9.09
CA ASN A 205 2.75 5.91 9.42
C ASN A 205 2.02 4.72 8.79
N VAL A 206 2.76 3.72 8.35
CA VAL A 206 2.25 2.48 7.76
C VAL A 206 3.23 1.35 8.05
N SER A 207 2.77 0.10 7.99
CA SER A 207 3.69 -1.00 8.24
C SER A 207 4.72 -1.19 7.13
N ASP A 208 5.98 -1.43 7.48
CA ASP A 208 7.06 -1.52 6.50
C ASP A 208 7.26 -2.93 5.90
N ASP A 209 6.49 -3.91 6.40
CA ASP A 209 6.57 -5.33 6.08
C ASP A 209 5.81 -5.74 4.79
N ARG A 210 4.97 -4.83 4.26
CA ARG A 210 4.03 -5.14 3.17
C ARG A 210 3.83 -4.00 2.17
N SER A 211 2.99 -4.28 1.17
CA SER A 211 2.48 -3.25 0.25
C SER A 211 1.21 -2.63 0.81
N HIS A 212 0.99 -1.34 0.52
CA HIS A 212 -0.24 -0.64 0.86
C HIS A 212 -1.06 -0.27 -0.35
N VAL A 213 -2.35 -0.11 -0.12
CA VAL A 213 -3.29 0.39 -1.11
C VAL A 213 -3.64 1.83 -0.76
N VAL A 214 -3.22 2.77 -1.61
CA VAL A 214 -3.59 4.18 -1.51
C VAL A 214 -4.82 4.43 -2.37
N ARG A 215 -5.88 4.95 -1.77
CA ARG A 215 -7.09 5.41 -2.48
C ARG A 215 -7.18 6.93 -2.39
N ILE A 216 -7.34 7.56 -3.54
CA ILE A 216 -7.46 9.01 -3.71
C ILE A 216 -8.85 9.30 -4.24
N GLU A 217 -9.63 10.06 -3.48
CA GLU A 217 -10.93 10.60 -3.87
C GLU A 217 -10.80 12.12 -4.00
N VAL A 218 -11.44 12.71 -5.00
CA VAL A 218 -11.45 14.16 -5.22
C VAL A 218 -12.88 14.66 -5.12
N TYR A 219 -13.06 15.83 -4.50
CA TYR A 219 -14.36 16.40 -4.21
C TYR A 219 -14.41 17.89 -4.56
N ASP A 220 -15.61 18.34 -4.92
CA ASP A 220 -16.01 19.74 -4.91
C ASP A 220 -16.93 20.02 -3.70
N GLU A 221 -16.79 21.20 -3.09
CA GLU A 221 -17.68 21.70 -2.05
C GLU A 221 -18.53 22.86 -2.58
N ASP A 222 -19.83 22.61 -2.73
CA ASP A 222 -20.76 23.60 -3.25
C ASP A 222 -20.95 24.78 -2.27
N PRO A 223 -21.55 25.90 -2.71
CA PRO A 223 -21.80 27.07 -1.84
C PRO A 223 -22.71 26.81 -0.63
N ALA A 224 -23.39 25.67 -0.56
CA ALA A 224 -24.19 25.23 0.58
C ALA A 224 -23.42 24.30 1.52
N GLY A 225 -22.14 24.02 1.25
CA GLY A 225 -21.26 23.15 2.01
C GLY A 225 -21.52 21.66 1.76
N ARG A 226 -22.13 21.30 0.62
CA ARG A 226 -22.35 19.90 0.23
C ARG A 226 -21.17 19.42 -0.59
N GLU A 227 -20.69 18.23 -0.27
CA GLU A 227 -19.58 17.59 -0.97
C GLU A 227 -20.12 16.75 -2.15
N GLU A 228 -19.55 16.94 -3.33
CA GLU A 228 -19.79 16.12 -4.52
C GLU A 228 -18.48 15.48 -4.98
N GLN A 229 -18.48 14.16 -5.15
CA GLN A 229 -17.28 13.43 -5.59
C GLN A 229 -17.12 13.57 -7.10
N LEU A 230 -15.88 13.78 -7.52
CA LEU A 230 -15.47 13.84 -8.93
C LEU A 230 -14.91 12.49 -9.37
N ASP A 231 -15.12 12.09 -10.63
CA ASP A 231 -14.46 10.92 -11.21
C ASP A 231 -13.01 11.25 -11.55
N VAL A 232 -12.11 10.55 -10.86
CA VAL A 232 -10.67 10.65 -11.08
C VAL A 232 -10.11 9.43 -11.81
N ASP A 233 -10.80 8.29 -11.87
CA ASP A 233 -10.23 7.03 -12.38
C ASP A 233 -10.49 6.79 -13.87
N GLY A 234 -11.52 7.42 -14.44
CA GLY A 234 -11.84 7.42 -15.86
C GLY A 234 -12.21 6.04 -16.40
N LYS A 235 -12.69 5.12 -15.56
CA LYS A 235 -12.99 3.73 -15.97
C LYS A 235 -14.47 3.46 -16.10
N ASP A 236 -15.33 4.24 -15.47
CA ASP A 236 -16.75 4.05 -15.63
C ASP A 236 -17.27 4.90 -16.79
N SER A 237 -18.20 4.30 -17.54
CA SER A 237 -18.98 4.98 -18.58
C SER A 237 -20.46 5.11 -18.19
N ASN A 238 -20.79 4.62 -16.99
CA ASN A 238 -22.11 4.66 -16.41
C ASN A 238 -22.40 6.05 -15.83
N LYS A 239 -23.69 6.38 -15.69
CA LYS A 239 -24.15 7.72 -15.29
C LYS A 239 -24.45 7.83 -13.81
N ASP A 240 -23.93 6.93 -12.99
CA ASP A 240 -24.21 6.93 -11.56
C ASP A 240 -23.47 8.10 -10.91
N ARG A 241 -24.08 8.76 -9.93
CA ARG A 241 -23.52 9.96 -9.26
C ARG A 241 -22.33 9.68 -8.34
N ASP A 242 -21.82 8.46 -8.36
CA ASP A 242 -20.81 7.98 -7.43
C ASP A 242 -19.45 8.12 -8.13
N GLY A 243 -18.84 9.30 -8.08
CA GLY A 243 -17.51 9.52 -8.67
C GLY A 243 -16.51 8.44 -8.22
N PHE A 244 -15.63 7.99 -9.11
CA PHE A 244 -14.75 6.87 -8.83
C PHE A 244 -13.41 7.31 -8.23
N ALA A 245 -12.92 6.52 -7.29
CA ALA A 245 -11.65 6.77 -6.62
C ALA A 245 -10.49 6.17 -7.41
N TYR A 246 -9.36 6.87 -7.44
CA TYR A 246 -8.14 6.32 -8.02
C TYR A 246 -7.40 5.46 -6.98
N VAL A 247 -7.04 4.23 -7.36
CA VAL A 247 -6.43 3.24 -6.47
C VAL A 247 -5.02 2.90 -6.95
N VAL A 248 -4.06 3.00 -6.04
CA VAL A 248 -2.64 2.76 -6.28
C VAL A 248 -2.12 1.74 -5.29
N GLU A 249 -1.60 0.62 -5.79
CA GLU A 249 -0.78 -0.27 -4.97
C GLU A 249 0.64 0.33 -4.87
N TYR A 250 1.11 0.51 -3.65
CA TYR A 250 2.44 1.04 -3.35
C TYR A 250 3.22 0.03 -2.52
N TYR A 251 4.35 -0.41 -3.06
CA TYR A 251 5.33 -1.21 -2.32
C TYR A 251 6.36 -0.24 -1.72
N LEU A 252 6.70 -0.35 -0.43
CA LEU A 252 7.66 0.56 0.23
C LEU A 252 9.10 0.26 -0.19
N GLY A 253 9.42 -1.02 -0.40
CA GLY A 253 10.79 -1.49 -0.55
C GLY A 253 11.47 -1.51 0.82
N THR A 254 11.81 -2.71 1.29
CA THR A 254 12.38 -2.95 2.62
C THR A 254 13.60 -2.04 2.89
N GLY A 255 13.42 -0.97 3.67
CA GLY A 255 14.48 -0.02 4.03
C GLY A 255 14.84 1.06 3.00
N ASP A 256 14.06 1.25 1.93
CA ASP A 256 14.34 2.26 0.88
C ASP A 256 13.68 3.62 1.18
N VAL A 257 14.17 4.32 2.21
CA VAL A 257 13.75 5.71 2.48
C VAL A 257 14.03 6.57 1.24
N GLY A 258 13.02 7.29 0.77
CA GLY A 258 13.09 8.13 -0.42
C GLY A 258 12.71 7.44 -1.74
N ARG A 259 12.35 6.14 -1.72
CA ARG A 259 11.68 5.52 -2.87
C ARG A 259 10.41 6.29 -3.20
N PHE A 260 10.10 6.45 -4.48
CA PHE A 260 8.86 7.09 -4.89
C PHE A 260 8.23 6.42 -6.11
N GLN A 261 6.92 6.61 -6.24
CA GLN A 261 6.12 6.25 -7.39
C GLN A 261 5.31 7.48 -7.80
N THR A 262 5.31 7.79 -9.09
CA THR A 262 4.46 8.83 -9.65
C THR A 262 3.42 8.23 -10.58
N GLY A 263 2.32 8.95 -10.77
CA GLY A 263 1.32 8.58 -11.75
C GLY A 263 0.47 9.78 -12.16
N THR A 264 -0.28 9.56 -13.22
CA THR A 264 -1.31 10.47 -13.71
C THR A 264 -2.58 9.66 -13.81
N SER A 265 -3.67 10.20 -13.28
CA SER A 265 -5.00 9.73 -13.60
C SER A 265 -5.69 10.84 -14.35
N ASP A 266 -6.17 10.55 -15.56
CA ASP A 266 -6.75 11.58 -16.40
C ASP A 266 -8.25 11.73 -16.20
N GLY A 267 -8.96 10.85 -15.48
CA GLY A 267 -10.42 10.95 -15.29
C GLY A 267 -11.11 11.13 -16.65
N SER A 268 -10.91 10.17 -17.55
CA SER A 268 -11.22 10.32 -18.98
C SER A 268 -12.68 10.73 -19.26
N ASP A 269 -12.89 11.57 -20.28
CA ASP A 269 -14.24 11.89 -20.79
C ASP A 269 -14.83 10.63 -21.45
N ASP A 270 -15.57 9.89 -20.65
CA ASP A 270 -16.24 8.63 -20.95
C ASP A 270 -17.44 8.82 -21.93
N GLY A 271 -17.70 10.06 -22.34
CA GLY A 271 -18.78 10.44 -23.25
C GLY A 271 -20.07 10.84 -22.56
N ASN A 272 -20.08 11.04 -21.23
CA ASN A 272 -21.25 11.50 -20.49
C ASN A 272 -21.34 13.04 -20.36
N SER A 273 -21.20 13.74 -21.48
CA SER A 273 -21.36 15.19 -21.54
C SER A 273 -22.82 15.64 -21.28
N GLY A 274 -23.12 16.01 -20.03
CA GLY A 274 -24.47 16.37 -19.58
C GLY A 274 -24.51 17.27 -18.33
N PHE A 275 -25.69 17.82 -18.03
CA PHE A 275 -25.89 18.77 -16.91
C PHE A 275 -26.02 18.11 -15.53
N GLN A 276 -26.17 16.78 -15.45
CA GLN A 276 -26.42 16.01 -14.23
C GLN A 276 -25.40 14.87 -14.03
N ASP A 277 -24.36 14.88 -14.84
CA ASP A 277 -23.55 13.71 -15.16
C ASP A 277 -22.10 13.94 -14.71
N ASP A 278 -21.35 12.83 -14.62
CA ASP A 278 -20.04 12.66 -13.97
C ASP A 278 -19.09 13.84 -14.18
N LYS A 279 -18.37 14.21 -13.11
CA LYS A 279 -17.50 15.38 -13.10
C LYS A 279 -16.08 14.91 -13.15
N ASP A 280 -15.46 15.04 -14.31
CA ASP A 280 -14.12 14.53 -14.51
C ASP A 280 -13.06 15.43 -13.86
N VAL A 281 -12.06 14.79 -13.26
CA VAL A 281 -10.86 15.45 -12.79
C VAL A 281 -9.60 14.68 -13.15
N GLU A 282 -8.62 15.39 -13.69
CA GLU A 282 -7.28 14.89 -13.91
C GLU A 282 -6.39 15.23 -12.71
N ILE A 283 -5.63 14.26 -12.21
CA ILE A 283 -4.61 14.46 -11.17
C ILE A 283 -3.26 13.89 -11.62
N THR A 284 -2.18 14.49 -11.12
CA THR A 284 -0.88 13.83 -11.04
C THR A 284 -0.47 13.73 -9.57
N TYR A 285 0.16 12.62 -9.20
CA TYR A 285 0.51 12.34 -7.82
C TYR A 285 1.90 11.73 -7.70
N THR A 286 2.46 11.85 -6.49
CA THR A 286 3.70 11.25 -6.06
C THR A 286 3.49 10.61 -4.69
N ILE A 287 3.79 9.32 -4.56
CA ILE A 287 3.86 8.61 -3.27
C ILE A 287 5.33 8.35 -2.96
N THR A 288 5.79 8.67 -1.75
CA THR A 288 7.19 8.53 -1.33
C THR A 288 7.32 7.83 0.02
N THR A 289 8.16 6.80 0.11
CA THR A 289 8.58 6.20 1.38
C THR A 289 9.40 7.20 2.18
N VAL A 290 9.05 7.44 3.43
CA VAL A 290 9.73 8.37 4.35
C VAL A 290 10.13 7.64 5.62
N ASP A 291 11.19 8.10 6.29
CA ASP A 291 11.55 7.62 7.63
C ASP A 291 10.77 8.44 8.66
N MET A 292 9.87 7.82 9.39
CA MET A 292 8.98 8.51 10.31
C MET A 292 9.73 9.02 11.56
N ARG A 293 10.87 8.43 11.92
CA ARG A 293 11.75 8.94 12.99
C ARG A 293 12.46 10.25 12.64
N SER A 294 12.46 10.63 11.35
CA SER A 294 13.16 11.82 10.85
C SER A 294 12.27 13.06 10.70
N LEU A 295 10.96 12.92 10.93
CA LEU A 295 9.94 13.96 10.76
C LEU A 295 9.59 14.67 12.07
#